data_AF-A0A1F5CUV0-F1
#
_entry.id   AF-A0A1F5CUV0-F1
#
_cell.length_a   1.000
_cell.length_b   1.000
_cell.length_c   1.000
_cell.angle_alpha   90.00
_cell.angle_beta   90.00
_cell.angle_gamma   90.00
#
_symmetry.space_group_name_H-M   'P 1'
#
loop_
_entity.id
_entity.type
_entity.pdbx_description
1 polymer ?
#
loop_
_entity_poly.entity_id
_entity_poly.type
_entity_poly.pdbx_seq_one_letter_code
_entity_poly.pdbx_strand_id
1 'polypeptide(L)'
;MIGGNADLCSTIPQPLGEAESSAPSEKTDHKVVAFSGWAPYLVVLGSLLDILSTLFPWGRAFGQDAFLPFSVPLPLGWSVFLLENTFYTMTVNVVVRLASVLGFVGLLVRGRAKNASSTWVLSVSVGLSFAALVVFSQIELGFSYGFYLVLVGGILKLAGVIGQNVEIEVFSKDAG
;
A
#
# COMPACT_ATOMS: atom_id res chain seq x y z
N MET A 1 -53.40 70.46 -11.28
CA MET A 1 -52.96 69.62 -10.15
C MET A 1 -52.35 68.33 -10.69
N ILE A 2 -51.03 68.32 -10.92
CA ILE A 2 -50.16 67.12 -10.92
C ILE A 2 -48.81 67.67 -10.45
N GLY A 3 -48.30 67.14 -9.35
CA GLY A 3 -47.08 67.61 -8.68
C GLY A 3 -45.81 67.10 -9.34
N GLY A 4 -44.79 67.97 -9.39
CA GLY A 4 -43.41 67.63 -9.75
C GLY A 4 -42.53 67.72 -8.51
N ASN A 5 -41.93 66.59 -8.15
CA ASN A 5 -41.04 66.45 -7.00
C ASN A 5 -39.65 67.01 -7.29
N ALA A 6 -39.07 67.59 -6.24
CA ALA A 6 -37.72 68.09 -6.12
C ALA A 6 -36.67 66.97 -6.20
N ASP A 7 -35.46 67.27 -6.67
CA ASP A 7 -34.36 67.61 -5.76
C ASP A 7 -33.05 67.81 -6.54
N LEU A 8 -32.47 69.00 -6.36
CA LEU A 8 -31.22 69.41 -6.98
C LEU A 8 -30.03 68.89 -6.17
N CYS A 9 -29.16 68.23 -6.94
CA CYS A 9 -27.76 67.94 -6.72
C CYS A 9 -26.98 69.02 -5.92
N SER A 10 -26.29 68.59 -4.86
CA SER A 10 -25.16 69.33 -4.28
C SER A 10 -23.99 68.37 -4.03
N THR A 11 -22.81 68.90 -4.32
CA THR A 11 -21.57 68.19 -4.63
C THR A 11 -20.57 68.28 -3.45
N ILE A 12 -19.60 67.34 -3.41
CA ILE A 12 -18.19 67.43 -2.89
C ILE A 12 -17.95 66.94 -1.43
N PRO A 13 -16.79 66.34 -1.04
CA PRO A 13 -15.72 65.59 -1.74
C PRO A 13 -15.37 64.19 -1.11
N GLN A 14 -14.59 63.36 -1.83
CA GLN A 14 -13.69 62.34 -1.25
C GLN A 14 -12.41 63.00 -0.68
N PRO A 15 -11.71 62.46 0.35
CA PRO A 15 -10.55 61.59 0.01
C PRO A 15 -10.09 60.57 1.09
N LEU A 16 -9.19 59.70 0.62
CA LEU A 16 -8.06 59.05 1.29
C LEU A 16 -8.28 57.85 2.20
N GLY A 17 -7.75 56.71 1.76
CA GLY A 17 -7.52 55.53 2.58
C GLY A 17 -7.05 54.31 1.77
N GLU A 18 -6.05 54.49 0.91
CA GLU A 18 -5.28 53.36 0.37
C GLU A 18 -4.59 52.63 1.54
N ALA A 19 -4.91 51.35 1.70
CA ALA A 19 -4.05 50.37 2.35
C ALA A 19 -4.26 49.03 1.65
N GLU A 20 -3.80 48.97 0.40
CA GLU A 20 -3.64 47.73 -0.34
C GLU A 20 -2.48 46.94 0.30
N SER A 21 -2.81 46.20 1.36
CA SER A 21 -1.90 45.23 1.98
C SER A 21 -1.73 44.07 1.02
N SER A 22 -0.79 44.23 0.09
CA SER A 22 -0.27 43.17 -0.76
C SER A 22 0.55 42.20 0.10
N ALA A 23 -0.14 41.24 0.72
CA ALA A 23 0.53 40.08 1.28
C ALA A 23 1.24 39.33 0.13
N PRO A 24 2.53 38.97 0.30
CA PRO A 24 3.23 38.20 -0.71
C PRO A 24 2.55 36.83 -0.81
N SER A 25 1.98 36.54 -1.98
CA SER A 25 1.56 35.20 -2.36
C SER A 25 2.80 34.32 -2.32
N GLU A 26 2.99 33.66 -1.18
CA GLU A 26 3.91 32.56 -1.00
C GLU A 26 3.44 31.46 -1.95
N LYS A 27 4.02 31.45 -3.15
CA LYS A 27 3.98 30.29 -4.05
C LYS A 27 4.74 29.19 -3.32
N THR A 28 4.04 28.47 -2.45
CA THR A 28 4.45 27.14 -2.02
C THR A 28 4.51 26.30 -3.29
N ASP A 29 5.72 26.23 -3.83
CA ASP A 29 6.13 25.32 -4.89
C ASP A 29 6.01 23.91 -4.31
N HIS A 30 4.77 23.42 -4.22
CA HIS A 30 4.48 22.04 -3.96
C HIS A 30 5.06 21.29 -5.15
N LYS A 31 6.31 20.83 -5.00
CA LYS A 31 6.86 19.75 -5.81
C LYS A 31 5.86 18.61 -5.74
N VAL A 32 4.96 18.56 -6.72
CA VAL A 32 4.14 17.40 -7.02
C VAL A 32 5.16 16.35 -7.42
N VAL A 33 5.59 15.56 -6.43
CA VAL A 33 6.35 14.36 -6.69
C VAL A 33 5.36 13.51 -7.48
N ALA A 34 5.50 13.52 -8.80
CA ALA A 34 4.79 12.58 -9.65
C ALA A 34 5.24 11.20 -9.19
N PHE A 35 4.42 10.55 -8.35
CA PHE A 35 4.62 9.19 -7.84
C PHE A 35 4.40 8.24 -9.02
N SER A 36 5.36 8.29 -9.94
CA SER A 36 5.42 7.66 -11.25
C SER A 36 5.23 6.15 -11.13
N GLY A 37 4.01 5.62 -11.35
CA GLY A 37 3.69 4.28 -11.86
C GLY A 37 4.31 3.04 -11.20
N TRP A 38 5.12 3.21 -10.15
CA TRP A 38 5.97 2.23 -9.47
C TRP A 38 5.19 1.41 -8.44
N ALA A 39 4.15 2.01 -7.87
CA ALA A 39 3.31 1.40 -6.84
C ALA A 39 2.74 0.02 -7.23
N PRO A 40 2.22 -0.23 -8.46
CA PRO A 40 1.85 -1.59 -8.88
C PRO A 40 3.05 -2.55 -8.95
N TYR A 41 4.25 -2.10 -9.35
CA TYR A 41 5.43 -2.96 -9.38
C TYR A 41 5.86 -3.41 -7.98
N LEU A 42 5.70 -2.55 -6.97
CA LEU A 42 5.96 -2.92 -5.57
C LEU A 42 5.02 -4.02 -5.09
N VAL A 43 3.73 -3.94 -5.46
CA VAL A 43 2.75 -4.98 -5.14
C VAL A 43 3.11 -6.29 -5.82
N VAL A 44 3.43 -6.26 -7.12
CA VAL A 44 3.86 -7.46 -7.87
C VAL A 44 5.10 -8.09 -7.23
N LEU A 45 6.13 -7.27 -6.95
CA LEU A 45 7.36 -7.75 -6.36
C LEU A 45 7.10 -8.37 -4.98
N GLY A 46 6.28 -7.74 -4.14
CA GLY A 46 5.94 -8.30 -2.84
C GLY A 46 5.13 -9.60 -2.93
N SER A 47 4.19 -9.71 -3.87
CA SER A 47 3.48 -10.96 -4.14
C SER A 47 4.39 -12.08 -4.67
N LEU A 48 5.42 -11.74 -5.46
CA LEU A 48 6.45 -12.69 -5.89
C LEU A 48 7.29 -13.16 -4.71
N LEU A 49 7.68 -12.27 -3.80
CA LEU A 49 8.41 -12.64 -2.58
C LEU A 49 7.58 -13.56 -1.68
N ASP A 50 6.26 -13.36 -1.58
CA ASP A 50 5.38 -14.31 -0.87
C ASP A 50 5.43 -15.72 -1.50
N ILE A 51 5.40 -15.84 -2.84
CA ILE A 51 5.53 -17.16 -3.51
C ILE A 51 6.89 -17.75 -3.24
N LEU A 52 7.95 -16.96 -3.48
CA LEU A 52 9.32 -17.40 -3.28
C LEU A 52 9.53 -17.86 -1.84
N SER A 53 8.96 -17.18 -0.85
CA SER A 53 9.06 -17.57 0.55
C SER A 53 8.65 -19.02 0.81
N THR A 54 7.71 -19.56 0.03
CA THR A 54 7.25 -20.96 0.16
C THR A 54 8.25 -21.97 -0.40
N LEU A 55 9.33 -21.54 -1.06
CA LEU A 55 10.42 -22.37 -1.56
C LEU A 55 11.66 -22.33 -0.66
N PHE A 56 11.68 -21.43 0.32
CA PHE A 56 12.79 -21.23 1.26
C PHE A 56 12.42 -21.77 2.65
N PRO A 57 13.43 -22.07 3.48
CA PRO A 57 13.17 -22.50 4.84
C PRO A 57 12.56 -21.35 5.64
N TRP A 58 11.53 -21.66 6.40
CA TRP A 58 10.81 -20.70 7.24
C TRP A 58 11.40 -20.60 8.64
N GLY A 59 11.95 -21.69 9.14
CA GLY A 59 12.66 -21.67 10.40
C GLY A 59 13.81 -22.66 10.48
N ARG A 60 14.34 -22.83 11.69
CA ARG A 60 15.35 -23.84 12.01
C ARG A 60 14.94 -24.64 13.23
N ALA A 61 15.01 -25.96 13.12
CA ALA A 61 14.72 -26.90 14.20
C ALA A 61 15.83 -27.95 14.25
N PHE A 62 16.37 -28.24 15.43
CA PHE A 62 17.39 -29.27 15.62
C PHE A 62 18.62 -29.13 14.69
N GLY A 63 19.01 -27.90 14.35
CA GLY A 63 20.11 -27.61 13.43
C GLY A 63 19.79 -27.86 11.95
N GLN A 64 18.55 -28.19 11.61
CA GLN A 64 18.07 -28.39 10.25
C GLN A 64 17.20 -27.22 9.79
N ASP A 65 17.14 -27.01 8.48
CA ASP A 65 16.35 -25.97 7.84
C ASP A 65 14.91 -26.46 7.70
N ALA A 66 13.99 -25.78 8.40
CA ALA A 66 12.61 -26.17 8.54
C ALA A 66 11.75 -25.54 7.44
N PHE A 67 11.09 -26.38 6.66
CA PHE A 67 10.32 -26.06 5.47
C PHE A 67 8.82 -26.23 5.73
N LEU A 68 7.97 -25.39 5.11
CA LEU A 68 6.52 -25.54 5.23
C LEU A 68 6.02 -26.85 4.58
N PRO A 69 4.89 -27.42 5.01
CA PRO A 69 4.44 -28.76 4.59
C PRO A 69 4.27 -28.99 3.07
N PHE A 70 4.03 -27.93 2.27
CA PHE A 70 3.90 -28.03 0.80
C PHE A 70 4.97 -27.22 0.06
N SER A 71 6.05 -26.88 0.72
CA SER A 71 7.20 -26.24 0.07
C SER A 71 7.93 -27.25 -0.81
N VAL A 72 8.51 -26.77 -1.90
CA VAL A 72 9.40 -27.56 -2.74
C VAL A 72 10.82 -27.06 -2.45
N PRO A 73 11.60 -27.77 -1.60
CA PRO A 73 12.93 -27.33 -1.24
C PRO A 73 13.81 -27.32 -2.49
N LEU A 74 14.50 -26.20 -2.72
CA LEU A 74 15.46 -26.10 -3.80
C LEU A 74 16.73 -26.91 -3.45
N PRO A 75 17.38 -27.56 -4.43
CA PRO A 75 18.59 -28.35 -4.20
C PRO A 75 19.83 -27.46 -4.01
N LEU A 76 19.79 -26.63 -2.96
CA LEU A 76 20.83 -25.65 -2.63
C LEU A 76 21.78 -26.14 -1.51
N GLY A 77 21.77 -27.45 -1.24
CA GLY A 77 22.61 -28.06 -0.19
C GLY A 77 22.06 -27.91 1.23
N TRP A 78 20.78 -27.55 1.39
CA TRP A 78 20.13 -27.44 2.70
C TRP A 78 19.85 -28.81 3.32
N SER A 79 19.99 -28.91 4.64
CA SER A 79 19.49 -30.05 5.41
C SER A 79 17.99 -29.89 5.60
N VAL A 80 17.21 -30.54 4.74
CA VAL A 80 15.76 -30.37 4.66
C VAL A 80 15.07 -31.07 5.83
N PHE A 81 14.31 -30.30 6.60
CA PHE A 81 13.33 -30.80 7.56
C PHE A 81 11.96 -30.25 7.17
N LEU A 82 11.01 -31.11 6.81
CA LEU A 82 9.64 -30.68 6.59
C LEU A 82 8.93 -30.56 7.94
N LEU A 83 8.39 -29.39 8.23
CA LEU A 83 7.60 -29.17 9.42
C LEU A 83 6.41 -30.14 9.43
N GLU A 84 6.18 -30.71 10.61
CA GLU A 84 5.02 -31.58 10.82
C GLU A 84 3.74 -30.83 10.44
N ASN A 85 2.81 -31.56 9.83
CA ASN A 85 1.52 -31.07 9.36
C ASN A 85 0.60 -30.74 10.55
N THR A 86 0.94 -29.67 11.24
CA THR A 86 0.17 -29.06 12.31
C THR A 86 -0.76 -28.01 11.75
N PHE A 87 -1.85 -27.72 12.47
CA PHE A 87 -2.81 -26.71 12.07
C PHE A 87 -2.12 -25.36 11.76
N TYR A 88 -1.19 -24.92 12.61
CA TYR A 88 -0.46 -23.66 12.45
C TYR A 88 0.39 -23.61 11.17
N THR A 89 1.18 -24.64 10.89
CA THR A 89 2.07 -24.66 9.72
C THR A 89 1.28 -24.74 8.41
N MET A 90 0.14 -25.45 8.41
CA MET A 90 -0.80 -25.43 7.30
C MET A 90 -1.46 -24.08 7.11
N THR A 91 -1.92 -23.44 8.20
CA THR A 91 -2.48 -22.10 8.13
C THR A 91 -1.50 -21.13 7.51
N VAL A 92 -0.24 -21.09 7.96
CA VAL A 92 0.80 -20.22 7.39
C VAL A 92 0.95 -20.46 5.89
N ASN A 93 1.08 -21.72 5.47
CA ASN A 93 1.28 -22.08 4.07
C ASN A 93 0.11 -21.65 3.18
N VAL A 94 -1.13 -21.89 3.62
CA VAL A 94 -2.34 -21.48 2.89
C VAL A 94 -2.46 -19.96 2.85
N VAL A 95 -2.26 -19.29 3.98
CA VAL A 95 -2.40 -17.83 4.11
C VAL A 95 -1.40 -17.10 3.22
N VAL A 96 -0.13 -17.51 3.18
CA VAL A 96 0.90 -16.88 2.33
C VAL A 96 0.57 -17.03 0.84
N ARG A 97 0.11 -18.22 0.42
CA ARG A 97 -0.29 -18.45 -0.98
C ARG A 97 -1.51 -17.63 -1.35
N LEU A 98 -2.52 -17.58 -0.49
CA LEU A 98 -3.71 -16.75 -0.69
C LEU A 98 -3.34 -15.26 -0.74
N ALA A 99 -2.44 -14.80 0.13
CA ALA A 99 -1.94 -13.43 0.11
C ALA A 99 -1.34 -13.10 -1.25
N SER A 100 -0.49 -13.97 -1.79
CA SER A 100 0.11 -13.76 -3.12
C SER A 100 -0.94 -13.71 -4.23
N VAL A 101 -1.82 -14.72 -4.30
CA VAL A 101 -2.88 -14.80 -5.33
C VAL A 101 -3.79 -13.58 -5.29
N LEU A 102 -4.21 -13.16 -4.11
CA LEU A 102 -5.04 -11.96 -3.94
C LEU A 102 -4.28 -10.68 -4.34
N GLY A 103 -2.97 -10.61 -4.12
CA GLY A 103 -2.15 -9.48 -4.58
C GLY A 103 -2.16 -9.36 -6.10
N PHE A 104 -1.97 -10.48 -6.82
CA PHE A 104 -2.05 -10.50 -8.28
C PHE A 104 -3.47 -10.21 -8.79
N VAL A 105 -4.49 -10.85 -8.21
CA VAL A 105 -5.89 -10.63 -8.61
C VAL A 105 -6.30 -9.18 -8.36
N GLY A 106 -5.95 -8.61 -7.21
CA GLY A 106 -6.22 -7.21 -6.87
C GLY A 106 -5.60 -6.25 -7.87
N LEU A 107 -4.38 -6.54 -8.33
CA LEU A 107 -3.67 -5.75 -9.33
C LEU A 107 -4.29 -5.87 -10.72
N LEU A 108 -4.68 -7.07 -11.15
CA LEU A 108 -5.39 -7.30 -12.42
C LEU A 108 -6.75 -6.62 -12.45
N VAL A 109 -7.51 -6.71 -11.36
CA VAL A 109 -8.80 -6.01 -11.22
C VAL A 109 -8.58 -4.50 -11.29
N ARG A 110 -7.53 -3.96 -10.66
CA ARG A 110 -7.19 -2.53 -10.75
C ARG A 110 -6.87 -2.08 -12.15
N GLY A 111 -6.08 -2.88 -12.87
CA GLY A 111 -5.66 -2.59 -14.24
C GLY A 111 -6.83 -2.53 -15.22
N ARG A 112 -7.91 -3.30 -14.97
CA ARG A 112 -9.13 -3.27 -15.79
C ARG A 112 -10.18 -2.27 -15.31
N ALA A 113 -10.29 -2.08 -14.00
CA ALA A 113 -11.27 -1.19 -13.40
C ALA A 113 -10.64 -0.44 -12.23
N LYS A 114 -10.58 0.89 -12.31
CA LYS A 114 -10.08 1.78 -11.26
C LYS A 114 -11.09 1.90 -10.10
N ASN A 115 -11.53 0.76 -9.56
CA ASN A 115 -12.60 0.69 -8.57
C ASN A 115 -12.05 0.50 -7.15
N ALA A 116 -12.74 1.06 -6.15
CA ALA A 116 -12.41 0.93 -4.73
C ALA A 116 -12.29 -0.54 -4.26
N SER A 117 -13.01 -1.47 -4.91
CA SER A 117 -12.93 -2.90 -4.62
C SER A 117 -11.52 -3.49 -4.81
N SER A 118 -10.74 -2.99 -5.77
CA SER A 118 -9.36 -3.45 -5.96
C SER A 118 -8.47 -3.08 -4.78
N THR A 119 -8.60 -1.85 -4.25
CA THR A 119 -7.82 -1.41 -3.08
C THR A 119 -8.12 -2.28 -1.87
N TRP A 120 -9.38 -2.67 -1.64
CA TRP A 120 -9.74 -3.60 -0.57
C TRP A 120 -9.06 -4.97 -0.72
N VAL A 121 -9.08 -5.56 -1.93
CA VAL A 121 -8.43 -6.85 -2.19
C VAL A 121 -6.93 -6.78 -1.93
N LEU A 122 -6.28 -5.69 -2.34
CA LEU A 122 -4.86 -5.47 -2.09
C LEU A 122 -4.55 -5.29 -0.59
N SER A 123 -5.38 -4.54 0.15
CA SER A 123 -5.25 -4.40 1.60
C SER A 123 -5.41 -5.74 2.32
N VAL A 124 -6.35 -6.58 1.89
CA VAL A 124 -6.52 -7.94 2.44
C VAL A 124 -5.29 -8.80 2.16
N SER A 125 -4.71 -8.72 0.96
CA SER A 125 -3.44 -9.41 0.63
C SER A 125 -2.30 -8.99 1.57
N VAL A 126 -2.17 -7.70 1.86
CA VAL A 126 -1.17 -7.18 2.82
C VAL A 126 -1.42 -7.76 4.20
N GLY A 127 -2.66 -7.69 4.68
CA GLY A 127 -3.05 -8.22 5.99
C GLY A 127 -2.75 -9.71 6.14
N LEU A 128 -3.00 -10.50 5.10
CA LEU A 128 -2.71 -11.94 5.10
C LEU A 128 -1.21 -12.24 5.20
N SER A 129 -0.33 -11.48 4.53
CA SER A 129 1.12 -11.68 4.70
C SER A 129 1.56 -11.44 6.15
N PHE A 130 1.08 -10.37 6.78
CA PHE A 130 1.40 -10.11 8.19
C PHE A 130 0.76 -11.14 9.13
N ALA A 131 -0.46 -11.58 8.86
CA ALA A 131 -1.12 -12.63 9.63
C ALA A 131 -0.30 -13.94 9.59
N ALA A 132 0.26 -14.31 8.43
CA ALA A 132 1.14 -15.47 8.33
C ALA A 132 2.38 -15.35 9.23
N LEU A 133 2.99 -14.16 9.32
CA LEU A 133 4.14 -13.92 10.21
C LEU A 133 3.74 -14.07 11.68
N VAL A 134 2.59 -13.50 12.07
CA VAL A 134 2.07 -13.60 13.44
C VAL A 134 1.79 -15.06 13.78
N VAL A 135 1.10 -15.80 12.93
CA VAL A 135 0.81 -17.22 13.16
C VAL A 135 2.10 -18.04 13.25
N PHE A 136 3.08 -17.79 12.38
CA PHE A 136 4.36 -18.51 12.42
C PHE A 136 5.17 -18.18 13.68
N SER A 137 5.12 -16.95 14.18
CA SER A 137 5.83 -16.55 15.41
C SER A 137 5.41 -17.35 16.65
N GLN A 138 4.19 -17.93 16.65
CA GLN A 138 3.69 -18.77 17.75
C GLN A 138 4.32 -20.17 17.79
N ILE A 139 5.06 -20.57 16.76
CA ILE A 139 5.67 -21.91 16.64
C ILE A 139 7.04 -21.95 17.35
N GLU A 140 7.55 -20.81 17.85
CA GLU A 140 8.81 -20.66 18.61
C GLU A 140 10.06 -21.22 17.90
N LEU A 141 10.02 -21.31 16.57
CA LEU A 141 11.17 -21.70 15.77
C LEU A 141 12.04 -20.49 15.42
N GLY A 142 13.36 -20.71 15.33
CA GLY A 142 14.27 -19.66 14.87
C GLY A 142 13.90 -19.25 13.44
N PHE A 143 13.74 -17.95 13.18
CA PHE A 143 13.32 -17.44 11.88
C PHE A 143 14.39 -17.64 10.79
N SER A 144 13.95 -17.94 9.58
CA SER A 144 14.82 -18.15 8.43
C SER A 144 14.33 -17.37 7.21
N TYR A 145 14.95 -17.61 6.04
CA TYR A 145 14.77 -16.81 4.83
C TYR A 145 13.31 -16.65 4.40
N GLY A 146 12.50 -17.71 4.45
CA GLY A 146 11.08 -17.68 4.08
C GLY A 146 10.30 -16.65 4.90
N PHE A 147 10.53 -16.61 6.21
CA PHE A 147 9.91 -15.62 7.09
C PHE A 147 10.27 -14.18 6.69
N TYR A 148 11.55 -13.91 6.46
CA TYR A 148 12.01 -12.58 6.06
C TYR A 148 11.52 -12.17 4.67
N LEU A 149 11.41 -13.12 3.74
CA LEU A 149 10.86 -12.87 2.40
C LEU A 149 9.40 -12.42 2.46
N VAL A 150 8.55 -13.07 3.29
CA VAL A 150 7.16 -12.62 3.51
C VAL A 150 7.12 -11.26 4.20
N LEU A 151 8.01 -10.99 5.16
CA LEU A 151 8.07 -9.68 5.81
C LEU A 151 8.39 -8.56 4.82
N VAL A 152 9.46 -8.72 4.03
CA VAL A 152 9.82 -7.76 2.99
C VAL A 152 8.71 -7.66 1.95
N GLY A 153 8.11 -8.78 1.53
CA GLY A 153 6.98 -8.81 0.62
C GLY A 153 5.77 -8.05 1.13
N GLY A 154 5.41 -8.23 2.40
CA GLY A 154 4.34 -7.50 3.07
C GLY A 154 4.60 -5.99 3.12
N ILE A 155 5.82 -5.57 3.45
CA ILE A 155 6.23 -4.16 3.46
C ILE A 155 6.15 -3.54 2.06
N LEU A 156 6.65 -4.23 1.03
CA LEU A 156 6.58 -3.76 -0.35
C LEU A 156 5.14 -3.61 -0.83
N LYS A 157 4.28 -4.59 -0.54
CA LYS A 157 2.85 -4.50 -0.87
C LYS A 157 2.18 -3.33 -0.13
N LEU A 158 2.48 -3.14 1.16
CA LEU A 158 1.95 -2.04 1.94
C LEU A 158 2.37 -0.69 1.35
N ALA A 159 3.66 -0.51 1.03
CA ALA A 159 4.17 0.69 0.38
C ALA A 159 3.50 0.92 -0.99
N GLY A 160 3.32 -0.15 -1.77
CA GLY A 160 2.60 -0.11 -3.04
C GLY A 160 1.13 0.33 -2.89
N VAL A 161 0.41 -0.19 -1.89
CA VAL A 161 -0.98 0.21 -1.61
C VAL A 161 -1.07 1.67 -1.15
N ILE A 162 -0.16 2.11 -0.28
CA ILE A 162 -0.12 3.51 0.18
C ILE A 162 0.19 4.45 -0.99
N GLY A 163 1.23 4.15 -1.78
CA GLY A 163 1.58 4.94 -2.95
C GLY A 163 0.44 5.05 -3.97
N GLN A 164 -0.27 3.94 -4.17
CA GLN A 164 -1.47 3.89 -5.01
C GLN A 164 -2.64 4.74 -4.49
N ASN A 165 -2.78 4.91 -3.18
CA ASN A 165 -3.84 5.72 -2.60
C ASN A 165 -3.50 7.21 -2.67
N VAL A 166 -2.24 7.57 -2.41
CA VAL A 166 -1.75 8.95 -2.52
C VAL A 166 -1.87 9.46 -3.96
N GLU A 167 -1.54 8.62 -4.96
CA GLU A 167 -1.65 8.97 -6.37
C GLU A 167 -3.10 9.34 -6.77
N ILE A 168 -4.11 8.61 -6.27
CA ILE A 168 -5.52 8.91 -6.54
C ILE A 168 -5.93 10.28 -5.97
N GLU A 169 -5.46 10.63 -4.78
CA GLU A 169 -5.84 11.90 -4.13
C GLU A 169 -5.33 13.12 -4.91
N VAL A 170 -4.11 13.05 -5.44
CA VAL A 170 -3.51 14.14 -6.23
C VAL A 170 -4.32 14.38 -7.51
N PHE A 171 -4.62 13.33 -8.27
CA PHE A 171 -5.39 13.47 -9.52
C PHE A 171 -6.82 13.97 -9.30
N SER A 172 -7.42 13.71 -8.14
CA SER A 172 -8.76 14.20 -7.83
C SER A 172 -8.80 15.69 -7.48
N LYS A 173 -7.71 16.25 -6.93
CA LYS A 173 -7.61 17.66 -6.55
C LYS A 173 -7.31 18.57 -7.75
N ASP A 174 -6.59 18.07 -8.75
CA ASP A 174 -6.24 18.86 -9.95
C ASP A 174 -7.39 18.96 -10.98
N ALA A 175 -8.46 18.19 -10.81
CA ALA A 175 -9.59 18.10 -11.75
C ALA A 175 -10.84 18.92 -11.34
N GLY A 176 -10.81 19.62 -10.21
CA GLY A 176 -11.88 20.49 -9.72
C GLY A 176 -11.47 21.96 -9.71
#